data_AF-A0A5C7KUX7-F1
#
_entry.id   AF-A0A5C7KUX7-F1
#
_cell.length_a   1.000
_cell.length_b   1.000
_cell.length_c   1.000
_cell.angle_alpha   90.00
_cell.angle_beta   90.00
_cell.angle_gamma   90.00
#
_symmetry.space_group_name_H-M   'P 1'
#
loop_
_entity.id
_entity.type
_entity.pdbx_description
1 polymer ?
#
loop_
_entity_poly.entity_id
_entity_poly.type
_entity_poly.pdbx_seq_one_letter_code
_entity_poly.pdbx_strand_id
1 'polypeptide(L)'
;MEHLSRVPGDGQSPPTDTVVMPHTLDNASVERLARLAGVQDFDEWKRQCEDQPRRIRELIDGSIAVAWSNCLPTWLALGRVRDLSRAVRIPKYWPSFGNNLGLAFADLHREDFGFLIAVLRETPVDSHEFLCALDLLDFIVSDPRSSDANIVTRLAAVDCPLPPVIRLETDDDGRYAGVTTVGQYLKRRYVIENADGVAEPCGER
;
A
#
# COMPACT_ATOMS: atom_id res chain seq x y z
N MET A 1 40.42 -9.74 -64.33
CA MET A 1 39.04 -9.23 -64.36
C MET A 1 38.24 -10.07 -63.39
N GLU A 2 37.87 -9.50 -62.25
CA GLU A 2 36.67 -9.86 -61.50
C GLU A 2 36.50 -8.79 -60.41
N HIS A 3 35.57 -7.88 -60.67
CA HIS A 3 35.04 -6.93 -59.71
C HIS A 3 34.06 -7.69 -58.82
N LEU A 4 34.30 -7.74 -57.51
CA LEU A 4 33.30 -8.13 -56.53
C LEU A 4 33.15 -7.02 -55.49
N SER A 5 32.19 -6.14 -55.78
CA SER A 5 31.51 -5.29 -54.81
C SER A 5 30.76 -6.15 -53.81
N ARG A 6 30.94 -5.91 -52.51
CA ARG A 6 30.00 -6.37 -51.47
C ARG A 6 29.54 -5.21 -50.59
N VAL A 7 28.22 -5.22 -50.42
CA VAL A 7 27.29 -4.26 -49.85
C VAL A 7 27.50 -4.08 -48.34
N PRO A 8 27.29 -2.89 -47.75
CA PRO A 8 27.28 -2.70 -46.31
C PRO A 8 26.03 -3.34 -45.69
N GLY A 9 26.22 -4.18 -44.67
CA GLY A 9 25.13 -4.84 -43.95
C GLY A 9 24.37 -3.86 -43.05
N ASP A 10 23.05 -3.83 -43.24
CA ASP A 10 22.09 -3.10 -42.42
C ASP A 10 22.18 -3.51 -40.95
N GLY A 11 22.42 -2.52 -40.09
CA GLY A 11 22.21 -2.64 -38.65
C GLY A 11 20.71 -2.62 -38.34
N GLN A 12 20.09 -3.79 -38.30
CA GLN A 12 18.79 -3.96 -37.65
C GLN A 12 19.02 -4.04 -36.14
N SER A 13 18.72 -2.94 -35.43
CA SER A 13 18.48 -3.00 -34.00
C SER A 13 17.34 -4.00 -33.72
N PRO A 14 17.44 -4.81 -32.66
CA PRO A 14 16.37 -5.75 -32.32
C PRO A 14 15.07 -4.98 -32.04
N PRO A 15 13.90 -5.53 -32.42
CA PRO A 15 12.63 -4.89 -32.15
C PRO A 15 12.50 -4.69 -30.64
N THR A 16 12.26 -3.45 -30.26
CA THR A 16 11.93 -3.08 -28.89
C THR A 16 10.69 -3.88 -28.51
N ASP A 17 10.84 -4.82 -27.57
CA ASP A 17 9.73 -5.54 -26.96
C ASP A 17 8.69 -4.50 -26.54
N THR A 18 7.59 -4.46 -27.28
CA THR A 18 6.48 -3.59 -26.97
C THR A 18 5.88 -4.20 -25.73
N VAL A 19 6.20 -3.61 -24.57
CA VAL A 19 5.51 -3.91 -23.31
C VAL A 19 4.03 -3.67 -23.59
N VAL A 20 3.29 -4.76 -23.76
CA VAL A 20 1.84 -4.74 -23.91
C VAL A 20 1.31 -4.24 -22.57
N MET A 21 1.01 -2.96 -22.51
CA MET A 21 0.29 -2.37 -21.38
C MET A 21 -1.04 -3.13 -21.26
N PRO A 22 -1.38 -3.69 -20.09
CA PRO A 22 -2.61 -4.43 -19.90
C PRO A 22 -3.78 -3.49 -20.23
N HIS A 23 -4.69 -3.98 -21.07
CA HIS A 23 -5.93 -3.35 -21.54
C HIS A 23 -6.30 -2.04 -20.82
N THR A 24 -6.17 -0.91 -21.50
CA THR A 24 -6.80 0.34 -21.08
C THR A 24 -8.30 0.10 -20.99
N LEU A 25 -8.83 0.00 -19.77
CA LEU A 25 -10.26 -0.03 -19.52
C LEU A 25 -10.88 1.23 -20.14
N ASP A 26 -11.99 1.08 -20.87
CA ASP A 26 -12.72 2.24 -21.35
C ASP A 26 -13.32 3.05 -20.19
N ASN A 27 -13.60 4.33 -20.42
CA ASN A 27 -14.13 5.23 -19.38
C ASN A 27 -15.42 4.71 -18.74
N ALA A 28 -16.27 4.01 -19.51
CA ALA A 28 -17.53 3.45 -19.02
C ALA A 28 -17.29 2.31 -18.02
N SER A 29 -16.28 1.47 -18.26
CA SER A 29 -15.86 0.39 -17.38
C SER A 29 -15.24 0.94 -16.10
N VAL A 30 -14.42 2.01 -16.22
CA VAL A 30 -13.84 2.71 -15.07
C VAL A 30 -14.92 3.35 -14.20
N GLU A 31 -15.90 4.04 -14.80
CA GLU A 31 -17.02 4.66 -14.09
C GLU A 31 -17.90 3.62 -13.38
N ARG A 32 -18.18 2.50 -14.06
CA ARG A 32 -18.92 1.37 -13.47
C ARG A 32 -18.21 0.81 -12.25
N LEU A 33 -16.90 0.57 -12.35
CA LEU A 33 -16.12 0.06 -11.22
C LEU A 33 -16.03 1.10 -10.08
N ALA A 34 -16.00 2.40 -10.40
CA ALA A 34 -15.98 3.46 -9.39
C ALA A 34 -17.27 3.50 -8.57
N ARG A 35 -18.42 3.36 -9.23
CA ARG A 35 -19.70 3.22 -8.54
C ARG A 35 -19.74 1.96 -7.67
N LEU A 36 -19.21 0.84 -8.16
CA LEU A 36 -19.13 -0.39 -7.37
C LEU A 36 -18.20 -0.25 -6.15
N ALA A 37 -17.19 0.61 -6.24
CA ALA A 37 -16.30 0.95 -5.13
C ALA A 37 -16.89 2.03 -4.18
N GLY A 38 -18.11 2.50 -4.42
CA GLY A 38 -18.78 3.51 -3.59
C GLY A 38 -18.33 4.95 -3.84
N VAL A 39 -17.59 5.22 -4.93
CA VAL A 39 -17.20 6.58 -5.33
C VAL A 39 -18.45 7.37 -5.71
N GLN A 40 -18.75 8.39 -4.93
CA GLN A 40 -19.92 9.26 -5.16
C GLN A 40 -19.62 10.42 -6.12
N ASP A 41 -18.36 10.88 -6.17
CA ASP A 41 -17.89 11.93 -7.06
C ASP A 41 -16.77 11.39 -7.97
N PHE A 42 -17.16 10.99 -9.18
CA PHE A 42 -16.25 10.40 -10.16
C PHE A 42 -15.23 11.41 -10.69
N ASP A 43 -15.61 12.68 -10.85
CA ASP A 43 -14.72 13.72 -11.33
C ASP A 43 -13.66 14.05 -10.28
N GLU A 44 -14.05 14.06 -9.00
CA GLU A 44 -13.09 14.19 -7.90
C GLU A 44 -12.12 13.03 -7.83
N TRP A 45 -12.62 11.79 -7.92
CA TRP A 45 -11.75 10.62 -7.98
C TRP A 45 -10.78 10.68 -9.17
N LYS A 46 -11.25 11.11 -10.35
CA LYS A 46 -10.41 11.26 -11.53
C LYS A 46 -9.33 12.34 -11.31
N ARG A 47 -9.68 13.49 -10.74
CA ARG A 47 -8.70 14.54 -10.34
C ARG A 47 -7.68 14.02 -9.32
N GLN A 48 -8.08 13.11 -8.44
CA GLN A 48 -7.17 12.46 -7.49
C GLN A 48 -6.24 11.44 -8.17
N CYS A 49 -6.65 10.84 -9.29
CA CYS A 49 -5.78 9.97 -10.09
C CYS A 49 -4.87 10.74 -11.04
N GLU A 50 -5.29 11.92 -11.50
CA GLU A 50 -4.48 12.80 -12.35
C GLU A 50 -3.23 13.29 -11.61
N ASP A 51 -2.07 13.13 -12.26
CA ASP A 51 -0.77 13.61 -11.77
C ASP A 51 -0.34 13.06 -10.39
N GLN A 52 -0.88 11.88 -10.03
CA GLN A 52 -0.58 11.19 -8.78
C GLN A 52 0.92 11.09 -8.47
N PRO A 53 1.77 10.63 -9.41
CA PRO A 53 3.19 10.41 -9.11
C PRO A 53 3.95 11.69 -8.77
N ARG A 54 3.56 12.85 -9.33
CA ARG A 54 4.18 14.13 -8.96
C ARG A 54 3.70 14.57 -7.58
N ARG A 55 2.39 14.58 -7.35
CA ARG A 55 1.78 15.00 -6.07
C ARG A 55 2.28 14.17 -4.89
N ILE A 56 2.36 12.85 -5.05
CA ILE A 56 2.89 11.95 -4.02
C ILE A 56 4.33 12.34 -3.68
N ARG A 57 5.20 12.52 -4.69
CA ARG A 57 6.61 12.92 -4.47
C ARG A 57 6.73 14.24 -3.71
N GLU A 58 5.90 15.22 -4.04
CA GLU A 58 5.89 16.52 -3.36
C GLU A 58 5.46 16.42 -1.89
N LEU A 59 4.47 15.56 -1.60
CA LEU A 59 3.95 15.40 -0.24
C LEU A 59 4.91 14.63 0.68
N ILE A 60 5.61 13.63 0.15
CA ILE A 60 6.52 12.77 0.95
C ILE A 60 7.95 13.30 1.01
N ASP A 61 8.25 14.45 0.40
CA ASP A 61 9.60 14.99 0.40
C ASP A 61 10.05 15.47 1.80
N GLY A 62 11.33 15.26 2.10
CA GLY A 62 11.95 15.65 3.37
C GLY A 62 12.02 14.54 4.43
N SER A 63 12.07 14.95 5.70
CA SER A 63 12.10 14.01 6.83
C SER A 63 10.71 13.41 7.09
N ILE A 64 10.63 12.26 7.78
CA ILE A 64 9.36 11.63 8.13
C ILE A 64 8.38 12.59 8.83
N ALA A 65 8.87 13.50 9.68
CA ALA A 65 8.04 14.48 10.37
C ALA A 65 7.45 15.54 9.40
N VAL A 66 8.26 16.00 8.43
CA VAL A 66 7.81 16.93 7.38
C VAL A 66 6.81 16.23 6.46
N ALA A 67 7.16 15.05 5.96
CA ALA A 67 6.29 14.24 5.12
C ALA A 67 4.96 13.95 5.83
N TRP A 68 4.99 13.60 7.13
CA TRP A 68 3.79 13.35 7.92
C TRP A 68 2.91 14.59 8.00
N SER A 69 3.49 15.75 8.31
CA SER A 69 2.77 17.02 8.38
C SER A 69 2.13 17.41 7.03
N ASN A 70 2.76 17.03 5.92
CA ASN A 70 2.25 17.28 4.58
C ASN A 70 1.14 16.28 4.18
N CYS A 71 1.31 15.00 4.52
CA CYS A 71 0.41 13.92 4.12
C CYS A 71 -0.87 13.84 4.97
N LEU A 72 -0.75 14.08 6.28
CA LEU A 72 -1.85 13.90 7.24
C LEU A 72 -3.11 14.69 6.86
N PRO A 73 -3.07 15.98 6.47
CA PRO A 73 -4.26 16.69 6.03
C PRO A 73 -5.00 16.00 4.88
N THR A 74 -4.26 15.36 3.96
CA THR A 74 -4.86 14.62 2.85
C THR A 74 -5.54 13.34 3.33
N TRP A 75 -4.90 12.58 4.23
CA TRP A 75 -5.52 11.38 4.80
C TRP A 75 -6.75 11.71 5.64
N LEU A 76 -6.75 12.81 6.39
CA LEU A 76 -7.93 13.27 7.13
C LEU A 76 -9.08 13.63 6.19
N ALA A 77 -8.79 14.30 5.07
CA ALA A 77 -9.80 14.63 4.07
C ALA A 77 -10.39 13.38 3.39
N LEU A 78 -9.60 12.31 3.30
CA LEU A 78 -9.99 10.99 2.78
C LEU A 78 -10.44 10.02 3.89
N GLY A 79 -10.63 10.50 5.13
CA GLY A 79 -10.94 9.69 6.30
C GLY A 79 -9.71 9.04 6.94
N ARG A 80 -9.00 8.15 6.24
CA ARG A 80 -7.74 7.56 6.71
C ARG A 80 -6.83 7.15 5.55
N VAL A 81 -5.66 6.58 5.84
CA VAL A 81 -4.74 6.05 4.82
C VAL A 81 -5.43 4.99 3.96
N ARG A 82 -6.15 4.04 4.58
CA ARG A 82 -6.99 3.05 3.88
C ARG A 82 -8.44 3.53 3.79
N ASP A 83 -8.84 4.04 2.64
CA ASP A 83 -10.15 4.65 2.38
C ASP A 83 -11.37 3.81 2.86
N LEU A 84 -11.29 2.47 2.83
CA LEU A 84 -12.40 1.59 3.22
C LEU A 84 -12.06 0.65 4.37
N SER A 85 -13.11 0.23 5.07
CA SER A 85 -13.04 -0.80 6.12
C SER A 85 -12.42 -2.10 5.57
N ARG A 86 -11.61 -2.79 6.38
CA ARG A 86 -11.02 -4.09 5.99
C ARG A 86 -12.05 -5.19 5.74
N ALA A 87 -13.27 -5.03 6.28
CA ALA A 87 -14.40 -5.90 5.99
C ALA A 87 -14.93 -5.75 4.54
N VAL A 88 -14.62 -4.62 3.89
CA VAL A 88 -15.00 -4.36 2.49
C VAL A 88 -13.92 -4.90 1.56
N ARG A 89 -14.24 -5.98 0.84
CA ARG A 89 -13.37 -6.52 -0.20
C ARG A 89 -13.46 -5.67 -1.46
N ILE A 90 -12.51 -4.76 -1.64
CA ILE A 90 -12.32 -4.05 -2.91
C ILE A 90 -11.42 -4.91 -3.81
N PRO A 91 -11.61 -4.92 -5.14
CA PRO A 91 -10.59 -5.42 -6.04
C PRO A 91 -9.23 -4.75 -5.76
N LYS A 92 -8.17 -5.55 -5.59
CA LYS A 92 -6.80 -5.09 -5.23
C LYS A 92 -6.23 -3.98 -6.14
N TYR A 93 -6.77 -3.84 -7.35
CA TYR A 93 -6.33 -2.88 -8.37
C TYR A 93 -7.13 -1.57 -8.36
N TRP A 94 -8.01 -1.35 -7.39
CA TRP A 94 -8.75 -0.09 -7.30
C TRP A 94 -7.81 1.05 -6.87
N PRO A 95 -7.61 2.09 -7.69
CA PRO A 95 -6.68 3.15 -7.35
C PRO A 95 -7.30 4.07 -6.29
N SER A 96 -6.59 4.22 -5.18
CA SER A 96 -6.91 5.17 -4.11
C SER A 96 -5.67 6.04 -3.90
N PHE A 97 -5.86 7.37 -4.00
CA PHE A 97 -4.77 8.32 -3.77
C PHE A 97 -4.19 8.17 -2.35
N GLY A 98 -5.05 8.09 -1.34
CA GLY A 98 -4.65 7.92 0.06
C GLY A 98 -3.82 6.65 0.28
N ASN A 99 -4.25 5.54 -0.31
CA ASN A 99 -3.54 4.26 -0.25
C ASN A 99 -2.18 4.33 -0.95
N ASN A 100 -2.12 4.89 -2.17
CA ASN A 100 -0.88 5.02 -2.93
C ASN A 100 0.11 5.97 -2.24
N LEU A 101 -0.39 7.07 -1.66
CA LEU A 101 0.40 7.99 -0.84
C LEU A 101 0.94 7.28 0.41
N GLY A 102 0.12 6.50 1.10
CA GLY A 102 0.52 5.73 2.27
C GLY A 102 1.55 4.66 1.96
N LEU A 103 1.42 3.95 0.84
CA LEU A 103 2.42 2.98 0.36
C LEU A 103 3.75 3.67 0.06
N ALA A 104 3.75 4.79 -0.66
CA ALA A 104 4.96 5.54 -0.96
C ALA A 104 5.63 6.10 0.30
N PHE A 105 4.83 6.60 1.25
CA PHE A 105 5.31 7.07 2.55
C PHE A 105 5.96 5.94 3.35
N ALA A 106 5.29 4.79 3.44
CA ALA A 106 5.78 3.62 4.16
C ALA A 106 7.08 3.10 3.54
N ASP A 107 7.17 3.02 2.21
CA ASP A 107 8.37 2.57 1.50
C ASP A 107 9.56 3.51 1.75
N LEU A 108 9.34 4.83 1.63
CA LEU A 108 10.39 5.83 1.78
C LEU A 108 10.91 5.95 3.23
N HIS A 109 10.03 5.89 4.22
CA HIS A 109 10.37 6.16 5.63
C HIS A 109 10.34 4.92 6.53
N ARG A 110 10.38 3.71 5.95
CA ARG A 110 10.27 2.46 6.70
C ARG A 110 11.29 2.32 7.83
N GLU A 111 12.51 2.85 7.68
CA GLU A 111 13.57 2.73 8.69
C GLU A 111 13.33 3.67 9.89
N ASP A 112 12.58 4.75 9.67
CA ASP A 112 12.24 5.77 10.67
C ASP A 112 10.88 5.50 11.34
N PHE A 113 10.36 4.27 11.27
CA PHE A 113 9.06 3.87 11.83
C PHE A 113 8.90 4.13 13.33
N GLY A 114 10.00 4.39 14.06
CA GLY A 114 9.95 4.86 15.45
C GLY A 114 9.13 6.14 15.63
N PHE A 115 9.10 7.01 14.61
CA PHE A 115 8.22 8.19 14.60
C PHE A 115 6.74 7.78 14.66
N LEU A 116 6.32 6.79 13.86
CA LEU A 116 4.94 6.31 13.85
C LEU A 116 4.54 5.67 15.19
N ILE A 117 5.48 4.96 15.84
CA ILE A 117 5.26 4.44 17.20
C ILE A 117 5.07 5.58 18.20
N ALA A 118 5.82 6.68 18.07
CA ALA A 118 5.62 7.85 18.92
C ALA A 118 4.22 8.45 18.72
N VAL A 119 3.76 8.58 17.46
CA VAL A 119 2.39 9.01 17.15
C VAL A 119 1.35 8.12 17.85
N LEU A 120 1.48 6.78 17.77
CA LEU A 120 0.56 5.86 18.46
C LEU A 120 0.52 6.05 19.99
N ARG A 121 1.63 6.47 20.60
CA ARG A 121 1.72 6.68 22.06
C ARG A 121 1.18 8.03 22.51
N GLU A 122 1.24 9.03 21.63
CA GLU A 122 0.90 10.42 21.94
C GLU A 122 -0.54 10.79 21.54
N THR A 123 -1.19 9.96 20.73
CA THR A 123 -2.55 10.22 20.21
C THR A 123 -3.61 9.28 20.81
N PRO A 124 -4.88 9.73 20.93
CA PRO A 124 -5.97 8.85 21.35
C PRO A 124 -6.13 7.65 20.42
N VAL A 125 -6.44 6.47 20.99
CA VAL A 125 -6.52 5.19 20.25
C VAL A 125 -7.53 5.20 19.09
N ASP A 126 -8.55 6.04 19.17
CA ASP A 126 -9.63 6.21 18.21
C ASP A 126 -9.44 7.43 17.29
N SER A 127 -8.33 8.14 17.41
CA SER A 127 -8.04 9.30 16.56
C SER A 127 -7.66 8.87 15.15
N HIS A 128 -7.90 9.76 14.19
CA HIS A 128 -7.53 9.51 12.79
C HIS A 128 -6.00 9.40 12.63
N GLU A 129 -5.22 10.17 13.39
CA GLU A 129 -3.77 10.11 13.43
C GLU A 129 -3.29 8.73 13.87
N PHE A 130 -3.89 8.17 14.93
CA PHE A 130 -3.58 6.83 15.41
C PHE A 130 -3.86 5.79 14.31
N LEU A 131 -5.04 5.86 13.69
CA LEU A 131 -5.45 4.95 12.62
C LEU A 131 -4.53 5.06 11.40
N CYS A 132 -4.14 6.27 11.00
CA CYS A 132 -3.21 6.49 9.90
C CYS A 132 -1.83 5.92 10.22
N ALA A 133 -1.30 6.16 11.42
CA ALA A 133 -0.01 5.61 11.84
C ALA A 133 -0.04 4.07 11.85
N LEU A 134 -1.13 3.47 12.33
CA LEU A 134 -1.30 2.02 12.31
C LEU A 134 -1.37 1.45 10.89
N ASP A 135 -2.10 2.10 9.97
CA ASP A 135 -2.19 1.67 8.58
C ASP A 135 -0.83 1.72 7.86
N LEU A 136 0.00 2.74 8.15
CA LEU A 136 1.36 2.85 7.61
C LEU A 136 2.28 1.76 8.16
N LEU A 137 2.20 1.48 9.48
CA LEU A 137 2.92 0.36 10.07
C LEU A 137 2.48 -0.99 9.48
N ASP A 138 1.19 -1.15 9.19
CA ASP A 138 0.68 -2.34 8.50
C ASP A 138 1.25 -2.47 7.08
N PHE A 139 1.42 -1.36 6.34
CA PHE A 139 2.12 -1.41 5.04
C PHE A 139 3.58 -1.83 5.18
N ILE A 140 4.30 -1.29 6.17
CA ILE A 140 5.71 -1.64 6.41
C ILE A 140 5.88 -3.15 6.64
N VAL A 141 5.00 -3.78 7.42
CA VAL A 141 5.07 -5.24 7.71
C VAL A 141 4.41 -6.11 6.64
N SER A 142 3.59 -5.54 5.76
CA SER A 142 2.91 -6.28 4.69
C SER A 142 3.71 -6.30 3.38
N ASP A 143 4.72 -5.44 3.19
CA ASP A 143 5.55 -5.49 1.99
C ASP A 143 6.68 -6.54 2.14
N PRO A 144 6.66 -7.63 1.35
CA PRO A 144 7.64 -8.72 1.44
C PRO A 144 9.06 -8.28 1.02
N ARG A 145 9.21 -7.16 0.32
CA ARG A 145 10.52 -6.61 -0.09
C ARG A 145 11.16 -5.77 1.02
N SER A 146 10.38 -5.34 2.00
CA SER A 146 10.80 -4.43 3.06
C SER A 146 10.77 -5.05 4.46
N SER A 147 10.17 -6.23 4.62
CA SER A 147 9.96 -6.82 5.93
C SER A 147 11.23 -7.49 6.46
N ASP A 148 12.11 -6.68 7.06
CA ASP A 148 13.20 -7.18 7.92
C ASP A 148 12.59 -7.79 9.20
N ALA A 149 12.98 -9.02 9.51
CA ALA A 149 12.57 -9.71 10.74
C ALA A 149 12.84 -8.89 12.02
N ASN A 150 13.86 -8.03 11.99
CA ASN A 150 14.16 -7.09 13.07
C ASN A 150 13.06 -6.01 13.23
N ILE A 151 12.61 -5.41 12.13
CA ILE A 151 11.51 -4.44 12.14
C ILE A 151 10.25 -5.09 12.72
N VAL A 152 9.89 -6.29 12.26
CA VAL A 152 8.74 -7.04 12.78
C VAL A 152 8.88 -7.33 14.27
N THR A 153 10.07 -7.72 14.73
CA THR A 153 10.33 -7.99 16.15
C THR A 153 10.13 -6.74 17.00
N ARG A 154 10.62 -5.58 16.53
CA ARG A 154 10.45 -4.29 17.21
C ARG A 154 8.99 -3.85 17.23
N LEU A 155 8.28 -4.02 16.12
CA LEU A 155 6.85 -3.68 16.03
C LEU A 155 5.98 -4.61 16.88
N ALA A 156 6.34 -5.89 17.00
CA ALA A 156 5.65 -6.83 17.88
C ALA A 156 5.71 -6.46 19.37
N ALA A 157 6.69 -5.63 19.77
CA ALA A 157 6.83 -5.12 21.13
C ALA A 157 5.96 -3.88 21.43
N VAL A 158 5.22 -3.35 20.45
CA VAL A 158 4.30 -2.22 20.66
C VAL A 158 3.09 -2.69 21.46
N ASP A 159 2.92 -2.10 22.64
CA ASP A 159 1.92 -2.46 23.65
C ASP A 159 0.66 -1.58 23.60
N CYS A 160 0.59 -0.61 22.68
CA CYS A 160 -0.59 0.23 22.49
C CYS A 160 -1.84 -0.64 22.23
N PRO A 161 -2.99 -0.29 22.82
CA PRO A 161 -4.23 -1.03 22.62
C PRO A 161 -4.64 -1.00 21.14
N LEU A 162 -5.20 -2.11 20.66
CA LEU A 162 -5.73 -2.18 19.30
C LEU A 162 -7.01 -1.33 19.21
N PRO A 163 -7.14 -0.42 18.22
CA PRO A 163 -8.33 0.42 18.10
C PRO A 163 -9.62 -0.40 17.98
N PRO A 164 -10.73 0.03 18.60
CA PRO A 164 -12.00 -0.68 18.53
C PRO A 164 -12.47 -0.95 17.09
N VAL A 165 -12.27 0.02 16.19
CA VAL A 165 -12.63 -0.14 14.77
C VAL A 165 -11.81 -1.25 14.09
N ILE A 166 -10.52 -1.38 14.41
CA ILE A 166 -9.67 -2.44 13.86
C ILE A 166 -10.06 -3.80 14.44
N ARG A 167 -10.42 -3.85 15.73
CA ARG A 167 -10.95 -5.07 16.35
C ARG A 167 -12.20 -5.56 15.63
N LEU A 168 -13.17 -4.67 15.42
CA LEU A 168 -14.40 -4.96 14.68
C LEU A 168 -14.10 -5.45 13.26
N GLU A 169 -13.15 -4.80 12.58
CA GLU A 169 -12.71 -5.17 11.23
C GLU A 169 -12.07 -6.57 11.14
N THR A 170 -11.57 -7.11 12.25
CA THR A 170 -10.88 -8.40 12.32
C THR A 170 -11.65 -9.49 13.06
N ASP A 171 -12.79 -9.17 13.66
CA ASP A 171 -13.51 -10.06 14.59
C ASP A 171 -14.00 -11.35 13.91
N ASP A 172 -14.41 -11.25 12.63
CA ASP A 172 -14.87 -12.38 11.82
C ASP A 172 -13.71 -13.24 11.25
N ASP A 173 -12.45 -12.82 11.42
CA ASP A 173 -11.28 -13.55 10.94
C ASP A 173 -10.57 -14.22 12.11
N GLY A 174 -10.83 -15.52 12.28
CA GLY A 174 -10.25 -16.34 13.36
C GLY A 174 -8.72 -16.34 13.42
N ARG A 175 -8.01 -15.88 12.37
CA ARG A 175 -6.56 -15.70 12.40
C ARG A 175 -6.13 -14.57 13.35
N TYR A 176 -7.00 -13.62 13.66
CA TYR A 176 -6.76 -12.54 14.63
C TYR A 176 -7.38 -12.80 16.00
N ALA A 177 -7.83 -14.03 16.29
CA ALA A 177 -8.38 -14.38 17.59
C ALA A 177 -7.40 -14.04 18.73
N GLY A 178 -7.91 -13.32 19.75
CA GLY A 178 -7.16 -12.94 20.95
C GLY A 178 -6.17 -11.78 20.76
N VAL A 179 -6.14 -11.13 19.60
CA VAL A 179 -5.30 -9.94 19.36
C VAL A 179 -5.91 -8.74 20.07
N THR A 180 -5.14 -8.14 21.00
CA THR A 180 -5.59 -6.99 21.81
C THR A 180 -4.68 -5.77 21.69
N THR A 181 -3.45 -5.92 21.19
CA THR A 181 -2.49 -4.82 21.01
C THR A 181 -2.10 -4.63 19.55
N VAL A 182 -1.63 -3.42 19.22
CA VAL A 182 -1.06 -3.10 17.90
C VAL A 182 0.10 -4.04 17.55
N GLY A 183 1.01 -4.32 18.48
CA GLY A 183 2.15 -5.21 18.19
C GLY A 183 1.73 -6.65 17.89
N GLN A 184 0.76 -7.19 18.62
CA GLN A 184 0.19 -8.51 18.32
C GLN A 184 -0.47 -8.53 16.94
N TYR A 185 -1.19 -7.46 16.61
CA TYR A 185 -1.86 -7.30 15.33
C TYR A 185 -0.86 -7.28 14.17
N LEU A 186 0.16 -6.42 14.23
CA LEU A 186 1.19 -6.30 13.19
C LEU A 186 1.99 -7.60 13.01
N LYS A 187 2.33 -8.28 14.12
CA LYS A 187 2.97 -9.59 14.06
C LYS A 187 2.10 -10.62 13.34
N ARG A 188 0.79 -10.64 13.64
CA ARG A 188 -0.15 -11.56 12.98
C ARG A 188 -0.30 -11.24 11.50
N ARG A 189 -0.38 -9.95 11.13
CA ARG A 189 -0.39 -9.49 9.74
C ARG A 189 0.82 -10.01 8.97
N TYR A 190 2.02 -9.80 9.49
CA TYR A 190 3.25 -10.30 8.89
C TYR A 190 3.21 -11.81 8.66
N VAL A 191 2.80 -12.59 9.65
CA VAL A 191 2.69 -14.06 9.52
C VAL A 191 1.68 -14.45 8.44
N ILE A 192 0.51 -13.83 8.40
CA ILE A 192 -0.52 -14.16 7.40
C ILE A 192 -0.01 -13.89 5.98
N GLU A 193 0.52 -12.70 5.71
CA GLU A 193 0.97 -12.30 4.37
C GLU A 193 2.19 -13.11 3.89
N ASN A 194 3.06 -13.58 4.81
CA ASN A 194 4.27 -14.33 4.47
C ASN A 194 4.13 -15.86 4.57
N ALA A 195 3.15 -16.39 5.32
CA ALA A 195 2.87 -17.82 5.38
C ALA A 195 2.13 -18.31 4.12
N ASP A 196 1.23 -17.49 3.55
CA ASP A 196 0.50 -17.82 2.32
C ASP A 196 1.41 -17.84 1.07
N GLY A 197 2.67 -17.40 1.19
CA GLY A 197 3.70 -17.51 0.15
C GLY A 197 4.44 -18.85 0.11
N VAL A 198 4.25 -19.71 1.12
CA VAL A 198 4.76 -21.09 1.15
C VAL A 198 3.60 -22.02 0.88
N ALA A 199 3.12 -22.03 -0.36
CA ALA A 199 2.28 -23.14 -0.81
C ALA A 199 3.13 -24.42 -0.67
N GLU A 200 2.79 -25.29 0.28
CA GLU A 200 3.30 -26.65 0.27
C GLU A 200 3.04 -27.23 -1.13
N PRO A 201 4.05 -27.86 -1.78
CA PRO A 201 3.78 -28.53 -3.05
C PRO A 201 2.65 -29.51 -2.80
N CYS A 202 1.53 -29.33 -3.50
CA CYS A 202 0.43 -30.28 -3.50
C CYS A 202 1.03 -31.67 -3.72
N GLY A 203 1.14 -32.43 -2.63
CA GLY A 203 1.53 -33.82 -2.69
C GLY A 203 0.47 -34.51 -3.52
N GLU A 204 0.86 -34.95 -4.71
CA GLU A 204 0.08 -35.82 -5.57
C GLU A 204 -0.42 -37.00 -4.72
N ARG A 205 -1.74 -37.15 -4.63
CA ARG A 205 -2.39 -38.38 -4.18
C ARG A 205 -3.14 -38.99 -5.35
#